data_AF-A0A2E8SS17-F1
#
_entry.id   AF-A0A2E8SS17-F1
#
_cell.length_a   1.000
_cell.length_b   1.000
_cell.length_c   1.000
_cell.angle_alpha   90.00
_cell.angle_beta   90.00
_cell.angle_gamma   90.00
#
_symmetry.space_group_name_H-M   'P 1'
#
loop_
_entity.id
_entity.type
_entity.pdbx_description
1 polymer ?
#
loop_
_entity_poly.entity_id
_entity_poly.type
_entity_poly.pdbx_seq_one_letter_code
_entity_poly.pdbx_strand_id
1 'polypeptide(L)'
;MPPAQEKPGTALESYAQQGKVMLVDQALGFCVVDFMFVAKMPPAEQRYFVYRGNQQVGEIMTTSQTDETFQVADINKGDIREGDSVRPE
;
A
#
# COMPACT_ATOMS: atom_id res chain seq x y z
N MET A 1 -30.16 12.74 -29.15
CA MET A 1 -30.14 13.38 -27.82
C MET A 1 -29.01 12.76 -27.02
N PRO A 2 -27.93 13.47 -26.65
CA PRO A 2 -27.20 13.21 -25.40
C PRO A 2 -27.89 14.00 -24.25
N PRO A 3 -27.66 13.73 -22.94
CA PRO A 3 -26.43 13.20 -22.35
C PRO A 3 -26.60 12.14 -21.22
N ALA A 4 -25.64 11.23 -21.10
CA ALA A 4 -25.28 10.64 -19.82
C ALA A 4 -23.75 10.49 -19.81
N GLN A 5 -23.13 11.16 -18.85
CA GLN A 5 -21.68 11.24 -18.66
C GLN A 5 -21.09 9.85 -18.44
N GLU A 6 -20.36 9.33 -19.43
CA GLU A 6 -19.31 8.36 -19.19
C GLU A 6 -18.03 9.14 -18.85
N LYS A 7 -17.92 9.55 -17.59
CA LYS A 7 -16.61 9.54 -16.94
C LYS A 7 -16.54 8.19 -16.23
N PRO A 8 -15.97 7.14 -16.81
CA PRO A 8 -15.39 6.09 -16.00
C PRO A 8 -14.15 6.70 -15.37
N GLY A 9 -14.36 7.51 -14.32
CA GLY A 9 -13.32 7.81 -13.37
C GLY A 9 -13.04 6.49 -12.68
N THR A 10 -12.12 5.75 -13.28
CA THR A 10 -11.34 4.66 -12.72
C THR A 10 -12.08 3.98 -11.57
N ALA A 11 -12.96 3.03 -11.92
CA ALA A 11 -13.11 1.88 -11.05
C ALA A 11 -11.72 1.24 -11.05
N LEU A 12 -10.83 1.75 -10.19
CA LEU A 12 -9.72 0.99 -9.68
C LEU A 12 -10.42 -0.27 -9.20
N GLU A 13 -10.27 -1.32 -10.00
CA GLU A 13 -10.58 -2.68 -9.62
C GLU A 13 -10.22 -2.75 -8.15
N SER A 14 -11.24 -3.02 -7.34
CA SER A 14 -11.16 -3.03 -5.89
C SER A 14 -10.35 -4.27 -5.53
N TYR A 15 -9.09 -4.26 -5.92
CA TYR A 15 -8.09 -5.00 -5.23
C TYR A 15 -8.18 -4.46 -3.81
N ALA A 16 -8.76 -5.24 -2.93
CA ALA A 16 -8.53 -5.13 -1.52
C ALA A 16 -7.03 -5.40 -1.26
N GLN A 17 -6.14 -4.56 -1.82
CA GLN A 17 -4.70 -4.50 -1.55
C GLN A 17 -4.53 -3.79 -0.21
N GLN A 18 -5.27 -4.28 0.79
CA GLN A 18 -5.06 -3.94 2.18
C GLN A 18 -3.96 -4.86 2.67
N GLY A 19 -2.74 -4.34 2.71
CA GLY A 19 -1.60 -5.04 3.30
C GLY A 19 -1.53 -4.82 4.80
N LYS A 20 -0.71 -5.61 5.47
CA LYS A 20 -0.33 -5.39 6.86
C LYS A 20 1.18 -5.22 6.94
N VAL A 21 1.63 -4.24 7.69
CA VAL A 21 3.06 -4.08 7.97
C VAL A 21 3.50 -5.24 8.85
N MET A 22 4.40 -6.08 8.35
CA MET A 22 4.96 -7.21 9.09
C MET A 22 6.22 -6.81 9.85
N LEU A 23 7.08 -6.03 9.20
CA LEU A 23 8.36 -5.60 9.74
C LEU A 23 8.59 -4.12 9.40
N VAL A 24 9.19 -3.39 10.33
CA VAL A 24 9.62 -2.02 10.10
C VAL A 24 11.06 -1.84 10.54
N ASP A 25 11.88 -1.27 9.66
CA ASP A 25 13.17 -0.73 10.01
C ASP A 25 13.13 0.80 9.92
N GLN A 26 12.90 1.45 11.05
CA GLN A 26 12.89 2.92 11.12
C GLN A 26 14.28 3.54 10.96
N ALA A 27 15.35 2.78 11.21
CA ALA A 27 16.72 3.29 11.09
C ALA A 27 17.15 3.37 9.63
N LEU A 28 16.73 2.40 8.83
CA LEU A 28 16.99 2.34 7.39
C LEU A 28 15.86 2.97 6.57
N GLY A 29 14.70 3.22 7.18
CA GLY A 29 13.57 3.89 6.54
C GLY A 29 12.84 2.99 5.54
N PHE A 30 12.70 1.70 5.84
CA PHE A 30 11.90 0.78 5.03
C PHE A 30 10.99 -0.08 5.91
N CYS A 31 9.99 -0.69 5.29
CA CYS A 31 9.11 -1.66 5.93
C CYS A 31 8.82 -2.80 4.97
N VAL A 32 8.40 -3.93 5.54
CA VAL A 32 7.91 -5.09 4.81
C VAL A 32 6.42 -5.17 5.03
N VAL A 33 5.68 -5.20 3.93
CA VAL A 33 4.24 -5.32 3.90
C VAL A 33 3.88 -6.72 3.44
N ASP A 34 3.10 -7.41 4.24
CA ASP A 34 2.43 -8.64 3.82
C ASP A 34 1.12 -8.27 3.13
N PHE A 35 1.01 -8.67 1.88
CA PHE A 35 -0.21 -8.57 1.10
C PHE A 35 -0.87 -9.95 1.03
N MET A 36 -1.20 -10.52 2.19
CA MET A 36 -2.03 -11.72 2.22
C MET A 36 -3.31 -11.48 1.40
N PHE A 37 -3.59 -12.40 0.47
CA PHE A 37 -4.76 -12.43 -0.41
C PHE A 37 -4.76 -11.50 -1.64
N VAL A 38 -3.64 -10.91 -2.06
CA VAL A 38 -3.58 -10.24 -3.38
C VAL A 38 -3.35 -11.25 -4.50
N ALA A 39 -4.22 -11.23 -5.51
CA ALA A 39 -4.08 -12.07 -6.71
C ALA A 39 -2.85 -11.71 -7.55
N LYS A 40 -2.33 -10.49 -7.38
CA LYS A 40 -1.15 -9.97 -8.06
C LYS A 40 -0.43 -9.00 -7.12
N MET A 41 0.89 -9.15 -7.04
CA MET A 41 1.73 -8.19 -6.33
C MET A 41 1.61 -6.80 -6.94
N PRO A 42 1.60 -5.75 -6.11
CA PRO A 42 1.57 -4.39 -6.62
C PRO A 42 2.84 -4.09 -7.42
N PRO A 43 2.75 -3.18 -8.40
CA PRO A 43 3.94 -2.73 -9.11
C PRO A 43 4.92 -2.04 -8.15
N ALA A 44 6.19 -2.03 -8.54
CA ALA A 44 7.21 -1.21 -7.88
C ALA A 44 6.86 0.28 -8.01
N GLU A 45 7.39 1.10 -7.10
CA GLU A 45 7.21 2.56 -7.06
C GLU A 45 5.76 3.00 -6.83
N GLN A 46 4.89 2.09 -6.38
CA GLN A 46 3.51 2.40 -6.02
C GLN A 46 3.46 2.96 -4.60
N ARG A 47 2.79 4.10 -4.44
CA ARG A 47 2.62 4.72 -3.12
C ARG A 47 1.44 4.10 -2.38
N TYR A 48 1.62 3.92 -1.08
CA TYR A 48 0.60 3.46 -0.16
C TYR A 48 0.58 4.35 1.09
N PHE A 49 -0.60 4.48 1.67
CA PHE A 49 -0.82 5.11 2.95
C PHE A 49 -0.88 4.06 4.05
N VAL A 50 -0.19 4.36 5.15
CA VAL A 50 -0.18 3.52 6.35
C VAL A 50 -1.15 4.11 7.37
N TYR A 51 -2.04 3.26 7.86
CA TYR A 51 -3.06 3.59 8.84
C TYR A 51 -2.88 2.77 10.11
N ARG A 52 -2.96 3.45 11.25
CA ARG A 52 -3.10 2.83 12.57
C ARG A 52 -4.53 3.05 13.06
N GLY A 53 -5.35 2.01 12.96
CA GLY A 53 -6.79 2.13 13.16
C GLY A 53 -7.42 3.00 12.06
N ASN A 54 -7.88 4.20 12.40
CA ASN A 54 -8.51 5.15 11.48
C ASN A 54 -7.63 6.36 11.16
N GLN A 55 -6.43 6.45 11.73
CA GLN A 55 -5.52 7.57 11.53
C GLN A 55 -4.40 7.18 10.57
N GLN A 56 -4.18 8.00 9.54
CA GLN A 56 -3.00 7.88 8.70
C GLN A 56 -1.77 8.24 9.53
N VAL A 57 -0.84 7.30 9.66
CA VAL A 57 0.39 7.45 10.44
C VAL A 57 1.62 7.63 9.57
N GLY A 58 1.53 7.28 8.29
CA GLY A 58 2.66 7.42 7.36
C GLY A 58 2.32 7.13 5.91
N GLU A 59 3.37 7.22 5.09
CA GLU A 59 3.37 7.01 3.64
C GLU A 59 4.56 6.14 3.29
N ILE A 60 4.32 5.13 2.45
CA ILE A 60 5.35 4.22 1.95
C ILE A 60 5.27 4.13 0.44
N MET A 61 6.37 3.72 -0.18
CA MET A 61 6.46 3.46 -1.60
C MET A 61 7.02 2.05 -1.80
N THR A 62 6.31 1.21 -2.55
CA THR A 62 6.79 -0.15 -2.85
C THR A 62 8.07 -0.10 -3.65
N THR A 63 8.96 -1.06 -3.40
CA THR A 63 10.17 -1.24 -4.18
C THR A 63 9.99 -2.38 -5.19
N SER A 64 10.99 -2.62 -6.03
CA SER A 64 11.00 -3.81 -6.90
C SER A 64 11.24 -5.11 -6.14
N GLN A 65 11.55 -5.07 -4.85
CA GLN A 65 11.83 -6.25 -4.04
C GLN A 65 10.53 -6.84 -3.49
N THR A 66 10.17 -8.02 -3.98
CA THR A 66 9.05 -8.83 -3.52
C THR A 66 9.50 -10.25 -3.25
N ASP A 67 8.89 -10.90 -2.28
CA ASP A 67 9.11 -12.30 -1.93
C ASP A 67 7.78 -12.96 -1.60
N GLU A 68 7.27 -13.79 -2.51
CA GLU A 68 5.98 -14.49 -2.42
C GLU A 68 4.76 -13.60 -2.09
N THR A 69 4.53 -13.31 -0.81
CA THR A 69 3.43 -12.50 -0.24
C THR A 69 3.92 -11.21 0.45
N PHE A 70 5.24 -11.04 0.53
CA PHE A 70 5.91 -9.90 1.12
C PHE A 70 6.37 -8.91 0.05
N GLN A 71 6.16 -7.63 0.32
CA GLN A 71 6.60 -6.51 -0.50
C GLN A 71 7.42 -5.57 0.36
N VAL A 72 8.66 -5.32 -0.04
CA VAL A 72 9.49 -4.30 0.62
C VAL A 72 9.07 -2.93 0.12
N ALA A 73 8.88 -1.98 1.02
CA ALA A 73 8.48 -0.62 0.73
C ALA A 73 9.33 0.38 1.53
N ASP A 74 9.77 1.44 0.87
CA ASP A 74 10.49 2.55 1.49
C ASP A 74 9.51 3.47 2.24
N ILE A 75 9.88 3.83 3.46
CA ILE A 75 9.15 4.77 4.30
C ILE A 75 9.50 6.18 3.86
N ASN A 76 8.52 6.86 3.27
CA ASN A 76 8.69 8.26 2.88
C ASN A 76 8.51 9.18 4.09
N LYS A 77 7.48 8.93 4.89
CA LYS A 77 7.17 9.76 6.05
C LYS A 77 6.31 9.02 7.06
N GLY A 78 6.44 9.42 8.33
CA GLY A 78 5.55 9.00 9.40
C GLY A 78 6.14 7.96 10.33
N ASP A 79 5.41 7.64 11.40
CA ASP A 79 5.82 6.66 12.40
C ASP A 79 5.12 5.33 12.15
N ILE A 80 5.65 4.59 11.18
CA ILE A 80 5.11 3.30 10.76
C ILE A 80 5.60 2.23 11.74
N ARG A 81 4.72 1.29 12.08
CA ARG A 81 5.01 0.18 12.98
C ARG A 81 4.41 -1.12 12.46
N GLU A 82 4.98 -2.21 12.95
CA GLU A 82 4.45 -3.55 12.74
C GLU A 82 3.00 -3.64 13.20
N GLY A 83 2.16 -4.28 12.40
CA GLY A 83 0.73 -4.42 12.60
C GLY A 83 -0.13 -3.31 11.97
N ASP A 84 0.46 -2.20 11.53
CA ASP A 84 -0.27 -1.14 10.83
C ASP A 84 -0.87 -1.63 9.50
N SER A 85 -1.96 -1.00 9.07
CA SER A 85 -2.66 -1.34 7.84
C SER A 85 -2.17 -0.49 6.69
N VAL A 86 -1.87 -1.12 5.55
CA VAL A 86 -1.37 -0.47 4.34
C VAL A 86 -2.49 -0.44 3.32
N ARG A 87 -2.76 0.71 2.72
CA ARG A 87 -3.82 0.87 1.71
C ARG A 87 -3.30 1.72 0.54
N PRO A 88 -3.74 1.44 -0.71
CA PRO A 88 -3.36 2.28 -1.84
C PRO A 88 -3.88 3.71 -1.63
N GLU A 89 -3.21 4.68 -2.27
CA GLU A 89 -3.67 6.07 -2.31
C GLU A 89 -4.99 6.26 -3.06
#